data_AF-A0A2G0Y5J6-F1
#
_entry.id   AF-A0A2G0Y5J6-F1
#
_cell.length_a   1.000
_cell.length_b   1.000
_cell.length_c   1.000
_cell.angle_alpha   90.00
_cell.angle_beta   90.00
_cell.angle_gamma   90.00
#
_symmetry.space_group_name_H-M   'P 1'
#
loop_
_entity.id
_entity.type
_entity.pdbx_description
1 polymer ?
#
loop_
_entity_poly.entity_id
_entity_poly.type
_entity_poly.pdbx_seq_one_letter_code
_entity_poly.pdbx_strand_id
1 'polypeptide(L)'
;METPYTFMLQIFKEGHWHDAMRLEFSEPQQGFDGPCRFHYRQDYLVENLDDIQRAFSNAVSGRFPLEWDISFLKMAPAFLHDIAPAGAAKRFLLKRVGQSKPDNVSMDLFLLGLCTALADLVDPEQAFERLRADADHLRALPDILVANGLPAVTLNHPAIALGKLDQRLQQWGLR
;
A
#
# COMPACT_ATOMS: atom_id res chain seq x y z
N MET A 1 -29.95 -5.89 8.94
CA MET A 1 -28.52 -5.99 9.26
C MET A 1 -27.78 -5.24 8.16
N GLU A 2 -27.02 -4.21 8.50
CA GLU A 2 -26.20 -3.48 7.52
C GLU A 2 -25.14 -4.44 6.95
N THR A 3 -24.91 -4.36 5.64
CA THR A 3 -23.90 -5.17 4.95
C THR A 3 -22.51 -4.72 5.41
N PRO A 4 -21.63 -5.63 5.87
CA PRO A 4 -20.30 -5.26 6.33
C PRO A 4 -19.47 -4.65 5.19
N TYR A 5 -18.65 -3.65 5.52
CA TYR A 5 -17.77 -3.02 4.55
C TYR A 5 -16.59 -3.95 4.27
N THR A 6 -16.50 -4.43 3.03
CA THR A 6 -15.69 -5.60 2.68
C THR A 6 -14.61 -5.24 1.66
N PHE A 7 -13.41 -5.80 1.87
CA PHE A 7 -12.29 -5.73 0.94
C PHE A 7 -11.83 -7.11 0.52
N MET A 8 -11.26 -7.18 -0.68
CA MET A 8 -10.46 -8.30 -1.15
C MET A 8 -9.00 -7.88 -1.16
N LEU A 9 -8.22 -8.48 -0.28
CA LEU A 9 -6.77 -8.29 -0.29
C LEU A 9 -6.16 -9.28 -1.27
N GLN A 10 -5.32 -8.75 -2.15
CA GLN A 10 -4.66 -9.49 -3.20
C GLN A 10 -3.16 -9.58 -2.93
N ILE A 11 -2.56 -10.69 -3.34
CA ILE A 11 -1.11 -10.89 -3.31
C ILE A 11 -0.63 -10.99 -4.76
N PHE A 12 0.40 -10.22 -5.09
CA PHE A 12 1.07 -10.34 -6.36
C PHE A 12 2.15 -11.43 -6.28
N LYS A 13 1.96 -12.53 -7.01
CA LYS A 13 2.94 -13.62 -7.13
C LYS A 13 2.96 -14.14 -8.56
N GLU A 14 4.15 -14.51 -9.04
CA GLU A 14 4.35 -15.09 -10.37
C GLU A 14 3.77 -14.24 -11.52
N GLY A 15 3.88 -12.91 -11.40
CA GLY A 15 3.40 -11.99 -12.43
C GLY A 15 1.89 -11.73 -12.42
N HIS A 16 1.14 -12.29 -11.47
CA HIS A 16 -0.32 -12.16 -11.43
C HIS A 16 -0.81 -11.76 -10.03
N TRP A 17 -1.94 -11.07 -9.99
CA TRP A 17 -2.66 -10.78 -8.75
C TRP A 17 -3.58 -11.94 -8.40
N HIS A 18 -3.54 -12.36 -7.15
CA HIS A 18 -4.36 -13.45 -6.62
C HIS A 18 -5.21 -12.94 -5.47
N ASP A 19 -6.52 -13.19 -5.51
CA ASP A 19 -7.42 -12.89 -4.41
C ASP A 19 -7.09 -13.78 -3.21
N ALA A 20 -6.52 -13.23 -2.15
CA ALA A 20 -5.97 -14.00 -1.05
C ALA A 20 -6.85 -14.00 0.20
N MET A 21 -7.31 -12.83 0.63
CA MET A 21 -7.99 -12.67 1.91
C MET A 21 -9.21 -11.77 1.81
N ARG A 22 -10.32 -12.21 2.41
CA ARG A 22 -11.50 -11.38 2.64
C ARG A 22 -11.34 -10.68 3.99
N LEU A 23 -11.50 -9.36 3.98
CA LEU A 23 -11.45 -8.50 5.17
C LEU A 23 -12.76 -7.73 5.29
N GLU A 24 -13.35 -7.72 6.47
CA GLU A 24 -14.68 -7.14 6.70
C GLU A 24 -14.71 -6.30 7.97
N PHE A 25 -15.29 -5.11 7.87
CA PHE A 25 -15.53 -4.20 8.98
C PHE A 25 -17.03 -4.13 9.26
N SER A 26 -17.42 -4.48 10.49
CA SER A 26 -18.82 -4.40 10.92
C SER A 26 -19.24 -2.97 11.30
N GLU A 27 -18.26 -2.11 11.62
CA GLU A 27 -18.48 -0.72 12.00
C GLU A 27 -17.57 0.21 11.16
N PRO A 28 -17.85 0.38 9.87
CA PRO A 28 -16.98 1.09 8.94
C PRO A 28 -16.72 2.56 9.32
N GLN A 29 -17.62 3.19 10.06
CA GLN A 29 -17.47 4.52 10.63
C GLN A 29 -16.32 4.63 11.65
N GLN A 30 -15.98 3.55 12.36
CA GLN A 30 -14.85 3.50 13.30
C GLN A 30 -13.51 3.23 12.59
N GLY A 31 -13.55 2.76 11.35
CA GLY A 31 -12.36 2.56 10.53
C GLY A 31 -11.37 1.58 11.11
N PHE A 32 -10.10 1.96 11.13
CA PHE A 32 -9.03 1.11 11.66
C PHE A 32 -9.11 0.91 13.17
N ASP A 33 -9.83 1.77 13.90
CA ASP A 33 -10.09 1.57 15.33
C ASP A 33 -11.30 0.67 15.60
N GLY A 34 -12.03 0.28 14.54
CA GLY A 34 -13.23 -0.54 14.63
C GLY A 34 -13.00 -2.05 14.53
N PRO A 35 -13.97 -2.86 14.99
CA PRO A 35 -13.90 -4.31 14.89
C PRO A 35 -13.85 -4.78 13.43
N CYS A 36 -12.99 -5.78 13.19
CA CYS A 36 -12.87 -6.42 11.89
C CYS A 36 -12.79 -7.95 12.03
N ARG A 37 -13.20 -8.62 10.96
CA ARG A 37 -12.98 -10.05 10.77
C ARG A 37 -12.33 -10.30 9.42
N PHE A 38 -11.49 -11.32 9.34
CA PHE A 38 -10.84 -11.68 8.10
C PHE A 38 -10.48 -13.15 8.05
N HIS A 39 -10.34 -13.67 6.84
CA HIS A 39 -9.93 -15.04 6.58
C HIS A 39 -9.34 -15.15 5.18
N TYR A 40 -8.40 -16.08 4.99
CA TYR A 40 -7.98 -16.44 3.64
C TYR A 40 -9.13 -17.09 2.88
N ARG A 41 -9.16 -16.90 1.57
CA ARG A 41 -10.13 -17.60 0.74
C ARG A 41 -9.75 -19.09 0.65
N GLN A 42 -10.78 -19.94 0.58
CA GLN A 42 -10.57 -21.38 0.54
C GLN A 42 -9.84 -21.82 -0.72
N ASP A 43 -10.18 -21.27 -1.88
CA ASP A 43 -9.48 -21.54 -3.14
C ASP A 43 -8.01 -21.12 -3.07
N TYR A 44 -7.74 -19.94 -2.51
CA TYR A 44 -6.36 -19.51 -2.27
C TYR A 44 -5.59 -20.46 -1.35
N LEU A 45 -6.21 -20.95 -0.28
CA LEU A 45 -5.59 -21.92 0.63
C LEU A 45 -5.32 -23.27 -0.05
N VAL A 46 -6.24 -23.75 -0.90
CA VAL A 46 -6.06 -24.99 -1.66
C VAL A 46 -4.89 -24.85 -2.65
N GLU A 47 -4.77 -23.71 -3.33
CA GLU A 47 -3.67 -23.44 -4.26
C GLU A 47 -2.30 -23.29 -3.56
N ASN A 48 -2.29 -22.98 -2.26
CA ASN A 48 -1.07 -22.80 -1.47
C ASN A 48 -1.00 -23.81 -0.30
N LEU A 49 -1.57 -25.01 -0.48
CA LEU A 49 -1.72 -26.01 0.60
C LEU A 49 -0.36 -26.39 1.23
N ASP A 50 0.67 -26.53 0.39
CA ASP A 50 2.01 -26.91 0.83
C ASP A 50 2.71 -25.85 1.69
N ASP A 51 2.24 -24.60 1.61
CA ASP A 51 2.80 -23.44 2.32
C ASP A 51 2.09 -23.15 3.64
N ILE A 52 1.02 -23.87 3.97
CA ILE A 52 0.30 -23.72 5.24
C ILE A 52 1.28 -23.93 6.41
N GLN A 53 1.22 -23.04 7.41
CA GLN A 53 2.10 -23.00 8.59
C GLN A 53 3.60 -22.75 8.32
N ARG A 54 3.99 -22.33 7.11
CA ARG A 54 5.38 -21.94 6.82
C ARG A 54 5.62 -20.45 7.08
N ALA A 55 6.82 -20.13 7.55
CA ALA A 55 7.22 -18.75 7.87
C ALA A 55 7.36 -17.81 6.65
N PHE A 56 7.54 -18.37 5.45
CA PHE A 56 7.69 -17.63 4.18
C PHE A 56 6.61 -17.99 3.16
N SER A 57 5.42 -18.32 3.65
CA SER A 57 4.25 -18.57 2.80
C SER A 57 3.82 -17.30 2.06
N ASN A 58 3.08 -17.45 0.96
CA ASN A 58 2.38 -16.35 0.28
C ASN A 58 1.19 -15.83 1.13
N ALA A 59 1.48 -15.33 2.33
CA ALA A 59 0.53 -14.79 3.28
C ALA A 59 0.45 -13.26 3.13
N VAL A 60 -0.71 -12.66 3.42
CA VAL A 60 -0.86 -11.18 3.41
C VAL A 60 -0.09 -10.52 4.55
N SER A 61 0.30 -11.30 5.56
CA SER A 61 1.05 -10.83 6.73
C SER A 61 1.86 -11.96 7.35
N GLY A 62 3.09 -11.65 7.78
CA GLY A 62 3.89 -12.59 8.58
C GLY A 62 3.31 -12.90 9.97
N ARG A 63 2.38 -12.06 10.48
CA ARG A 63 1.68 -12.31 11.75
C ARG A 63 0.46 -13.21 11.58
N PHE A 64 -0.13 -13.22 10.39
CA PHE A 64 -1.36 -13.96 10.08
C PHE A 64 -1.05 -14.94 8.93
N PRO A 65 -0.40 -16.08 9.24
CA PRO A 65 -0.01 -17.07 8.24
C PRO A 65 -1.23 -17.72 7.58
N LEU A 66 -1.01 -18.48 6.51
CA LEU A 66 -2.07 -19.24 5.86
C LEU A 66 -2.74 -20.21 6.85
N GLU A 67 -4.01 -19.96 7.12
CA GLU A 67 -4.85 -20.73 8.04
C GLU A 67 -6.30 -20.75 7.56
N TRP A 68 -7.04 -21.79 7.93
CA TRP A 68 -8.45 -21.98 7.54
C TRP A 68 -9.44 -21.24 8.45
N ASP A 69 -8.97 -20.79 9.62
CA ASP A 69 -9.80 -20.18 10.64
C ASP A 69 -10.15 -18.73 10.29
N ILE A 70 -11.26 -18.26 10.87
CA ILE A 70 -11.66 -16.86 10.78
C ILE A 70 -11.08 -16.11 11.97
N SER A 71 -10.29 -15.08 11.66
CA SER A 71 -9.73 -14.18 12.67
C SER A 71 -10.67 -13.03 12.97
N PHE A 72 -10.74 -12.65 14.24
CA PHE A 72 -11.54 -11.51 14.75
C PHE A 72 -10.67 -10.60 15.59
N LEU A 73 -10.61 -9.31 15.25
CA LEU A 73 -9.87 -8.30 15.99
C LEU A 73 -10.78 -7.13 16.35
N LYS A 74 -10.49 -6.48 17.48
CA LYS A 74 -11.21 -5.26 17.92
C LYS A 74 -10.83 -4.01 17.12
N MET A 75 -9.71 -4.06 16.40
CA MET A 75 -9.16 -3.01 15.55
C MET A 75 -8.50 -3.65 14.33
N ALA A 76 -8.24 -2.85 13.30
CA ALA A 76 -7.56 -3.28 12.08
C ALA A 76 -6.20 -3.94 12.38
N PRO A 77 -5.83 -5.01 11.65
CA PRO A 77 -4.50 -5.57 11.74
C PRO A 77 -3.45 -4.57 11.24
N ALA A 78 -2.28 -4.58 11.88
CA ALA A 78 -1.23 -3.57 11.68
C ALA A 78 -0.78 -3.41 10.21
N PHE A 79 -0.75 -4.51 9.44
CA PHE A 79 -0.30 -4.48 8.04
C PHE A 79 -1.17 -3.58 7.15
N LEU A 80 -2.41 -3.25 7.55
CA LEU A 80 -3.24 -2.32 6.80
C LEU A 80 -2.71 -0.89 6.83
N HIS A 81 -1.94 -0.52 7.86
CA HIS A 81 -1.26 0.78 7.90
C HIS A 81 -0.11 0.88 6.90
N ASP A 82 0.46 -0.26 6.48
CA ASP A 82 1.51 -0.32 5.46
C ASP A 82 0.93 -0.20 4.04
N ILE A 83 -0.35 -0.57 3.88
CA ILE A 83 -1.07 -0.52 2.59
C ILE A 83 -1.79 0.82 2.42
N ALA A 84 -2.44 1.30 3.48
CA ALA A 84 -3.26 2.51 3.41
C ALA A 84 -2.41 3.76 3.14
N PRO A 85 -2.90 4.71 2.33
CA PRO A 85 -2.19 5.97 2.10
C PRO A 85 -1.94 6.71 3.40
N ALA A 86 -0.68 7.10 3.64
CA ALA A 86 -0.26 7.86 4.82
C ALA A 86 0.41 9.18 4.44
N GLY A 87 0.59 10.06 5.43
CA GLY A 87 1.39 11.28 5.31
C GLY A 87 0.99 12.18 4.12
N ALA A 88 1.96 12.44 3.23
CA ALA A 88 1.76 13.31 2.07
C ALA A 88 0.75 12.74 1.06
N ALA A 89 0.78 11.42 0.80
CA ALA A 89 -0.15 10.76 -0.09
C ALA A 89 -1.59 10.87 0.42
N LYS A 90 -1.82 10.61 1.72
CA LYS A 90 -3.11 10.82 2.38
C LYS A 90 -3.62 12.25 2.18
N ARG A 91 -2.80 13.26 2.49
CA ARG A 91 -3.17 14.68 2.31
C ARG A 91 -3.51 15.03 0.86
N PHE A 92 -2.75 14.48 -0.09
CA PHE A 92 -3.00 14.70 -1.52
C PHE A 92 -4.33 14.10 -1.96
N LEU A 93 -4.59 12.83 -1.62
CA LEU A 93 -5.84 12.14 -1.96
C LEU A 93 -7.05 12.81 -1.31
N LEU A 94 -6.94 13.20 -0.04
CA LEU A 94 -8.00 13.92 0.67
C LEU A 94 -8.48 15.17 -0.08
N LYS A 95 -7.54 15.96 -0.63
CA LYS A 95 -7.89 17.16 -1.39
C LYS A 95 -8.63 16.86 -2.70
N ARG A 96 -8.39 15.69 -3.30
CA ARG A 96 -8.89 15.36 -4.64
C ARG A 96 -10.18 14.53 -4.62
N VAL A 97 -10.28 13.59 -3.68
CA VAL A 97 -11.38 12.62 -3.62
C VAL A 97 -12.08 12.57 -2.27
N GLY A 98 -11.62 13.33 -1.28
CA GLY A 98 -12.21 13.34 0.07
C GLY A 98 -13.67 13.81 0.10
N GLN A 99 -14.10 14.66 -0.85
CA GLN A 99 -15.50 15.10 -0.98
C GLN A 99 -16.44 13.97 -1.44
N SER A 100 -15.91 12.92 -2.09
CA SER A 100 -16.68 11.77 -2.56
C SER A 100 -16.81 10.68 -1.49
N LYS A 101 -16.29 10.89 -0.27
CA LYS A 101 -16.37 9.92 0.81
C LYS A 101 -17.82 9.78 1.30
N PRO A 102 -18.37 8.55 1.38
CA PRO A 102 -19.64 8.30 2.05
C PRO A 102 -19.60 8.68 3.54
N ASP A 103 -20.69 9.23 4.08
CA ASP A 103 -20.75 9.66 5.49
C ASP A 103 -20.60 8.49 6.48
N ASN A 104 -21.10 7.31 6.11
CA ASN A 104 -21.10 6.11 6.94
C ASN A 104 -19.78 5.31 6.91
N VAL A 105 -18.74 5.83 6.24
CA VAL A 105 -17.42 5.17 6.15
C VAL A 105 -16.35 6.10 6.68
N SER A 106 -15.45 5.57 7.51
CA SER A 106 -14.28 6.29 8.00
C SER A 106 -13.35 6.68 6.85
N MET A 107 -12.51 7.69 7.10
CA MET A 107 -11.56 8.15 6.10
C MET A 107 -10.52 7.08 5.72
N ASP A 108 -10.06 6.29 6.69
CA ASP A 108 -9.01 5.29 6.44
C ASP A 108 -9.53 4.14 5.58
N LEU A 109 -10.76 3.66 5.80
CA LEU A 109 -11.37 2.65 4.93
C LEU A 109 -11.68 3.19 3.53
N PHE A 110 -12.15 4.44 3.44
CA PHE A 110 -12.39 5.08 2.15
C PHE A 110 -11.10 5.19 1.33
N LEU A 111 -10.01 5.64 1.94
CA LEU A 111 -8.70 5.74 1.28
C LEU A 111 -8.12 4.37 0.94
N LEU A 112 -8.29 3.37 1.80
CA LEU A 112 -7.90 1.99 1.51
C LEU A 112 -8.64 1.45 0.28
N GLY A 113 -9.95 1.72 0.15
CA GLY A 113 -10.75 1.33 -1.01
C GLY A 113 -10.43 2.10 -2.29
N LEU A 114 -9.78 3.25 -2.19
CA LEU A 114 -9.29 3.96 -3.37
C LEU A 114 -8.00 3.32 -3.92
N CYS A 115 -7.19 2.68 -3.08
CA CYS A 115 -6.02 1.93 -3.55
C CYS A 115 -6.41 0.77 -4.47
N THR A 116 -7.57 0.15 -4.25
CA THR A 116 -8.12 -0.86 -5.16
C THR A 116 -8.63 -0.28 -6.49
N ALA A 117 -9.07 0.99 -6.51
CA ALA A 117 -9.65 1.63 -7.70
C ALA A 117 -8.62 2.35 -8.59
N LEU A 118 -7.37 2.51 -8.12
CA LEU A 118 -6.34 3.18 -8.91
C LEU A 118 -5.93 2.37 -10.15
N ALA A 119 -6.12 1.05 -10.15
CA ALA A 119 -5.86 0.20 -11.31
C ALA A 119 -6.73 0.59 -12.52
N ASP A 120 -7.98 0.98 -12.30
CA ASP A 120 -8.88 1.45 -13.36
C ASP A 120 -8.56 2.89 -13.80
N LEU A 121 -7.83 3.65 -12.98
CA LEU A 121 -7.50 5.05 -13.22
C LEU A 121 -6.15 5.24 -13.90
N VAL A 122 -5.21 4.32 -13.67
CA VAL A 122 -3.89 4.33 -14.30
C VAL A 122 -3.37 2.91 -14.42
N ASP A 123 -2.90 2.57 -15.62
CA ASP A 123 -2.16 1.33 -15.84
C ASP A 123 -0.88 1.35 -14.96
N PRO A 124 -0.66 0.34 -14.09
CA PRO A 124 0.48 0.33 -13.18
C PRO A 124 1.84 0.37 -13.88
N GLU A 125 2.00 -0.30 -15.03
CA GLU A 125 3.24 -0.28 -15.80
C GLU A 125 3.46 1.12 -16.38
N GLN A 126 2.41 1.72 -16.95
CA GLN A 126 2.47 3.09 -17.46
C GLN A 126 2.77 4.12 -16.36
N ALA A 127 2.18 3.95 -15.17
CA ALA A 127 2.47 4.79 -14.02
C ALA A 127 3.93 4.67 -13.58
N PHE A 128 4.47 3.44 -13.58
CA PHE A 128 5.87 3.18 -13.24
C PHE A 128 6.83 3.76 -14.29
N GLU A 129 6.53 3.62 -15.58
CA GLU A 129 7.33 4.20 -16.65
C GLU A 129 7.31 5.74 -16.63
N ARG A 130 6.18 6.36 -16.27
CA ARG A 130 6.13 7.81 -16.03
C ARG A 130 7.02 8.22 -14.84
N LEU A 131 7.00 7.44 -13.76
CA LEU A 131 7.86 7.68 -12.61
C LEU A 131 9.34 7.54 -12.95
N ARG A 132 9.71 6.59 -13.83
CA ARG A 132 11.07 6.47 -14.39
C ARG A 132 11.47 7.71 -15.19
N ALA A 133 10.61 8.17 -16.09
CA ALA A 133 10.87 9.39 -16.87
C ALA A 133 11.04 10.63 -15.97
N ASP A 134 10.20 10.78 -14.94
CA ASP A 134 10.31 11.86 -13.96
C ASP A 134 11.61 11.75 -13.15
N ALA A 135 12.00 10.54 -12.75
CA ALA A 135 13.26 10.29 -12.05
C ALA A 135 14.48 10.69 -12.90
N ASP A 136 14.46 10.39 -14.20
CA ASP A 136 15.51 10.79 -15.14
C ASP A 136 15.64 12.32 -15.26
N HIS A 137 14.52 13.05 -15.29
CA HIS A 137 14.52 14.51 -15.27
C HIS A 137 15.13 15.07 -13.98
N LEU A 138 14.90 14.43 -12.85
CA LEU A 138 15.40 14.86 -11.54
C LEU A 138 16.87 14.52 -11.30
N ARG A 139 17.52 13.77 -12.20
CA ARG A 139 18.93 13.37 -12.04
C ARG A 139 19.91 14.54 -11.95
N ALA A 140 19.62 15.63 -12.65
CA ALA A 140 20.45 16.85 -12.61
C ALA A 140 20.22 17.69 -11.35
N LEU A 141 19.22 17.37 -10.52
CA LEU A 141 18.83 18.18 -9.37
C LEU A 141 19.97 18.40 -8.35
N PRO A 142 20.79 17.40 -7.97
CA PRO A 142 21.89 17.62 -7.03
C PRO A 142 22.89 18.64 -7.57
N ASP A 143 23.28 18.54 -8.84
CA ASP A 143 24.22 19.45 -9.49
C ASP A 143 23.66 20.87 -9.58
N ILE A 144 22.38 21.00 -9.95
CA ILE A 144 21.68 22.29 -10.00
C ILE A 144 21.65 22.94 -8.60
N LEU A 145 21.31 22.18 -7.56
CA LEU A 145 21.24 22.71 -6.20
C LEU A 145 22.62 23.13 -5.68
N VAL A 146 23.67 22.34 -5.96
CA VAL A 146 25.06 22.70 -5.63
C VAL A 146 25.49 23.99 -6.34
N ALA A 147 25.20 24.11 -7.64
CA ALA A 147 25.49 25.32 -8.41
C ALA A 147 24.76 26.56 -7.87
N ASN A 148 23.62 26.37 -7.20
CA ASN A 148 22.84 27.42 -6.57
C ASN A 148 23.14 27.60 -5.06
N GLY A 149 24.24 27.04 -4.56
CA GLY A 149 24.74 27.31 -3.21
C GLY A 149 24.20 26.39 -2.12
N LEU A 150 23.68 25.20 -2.46
CA LEU A 150 23.29 24.21 -1.45
C LEU A 150 24.50 23.81 -0.58
N PRO A 151 24.41 23.94 0.75
CA PRO A 151 25.50 23.54 1.65
C PRO A 151 25.80 22.04 1.57
N ALA A 152 27.07 21.68 1.67
CA ALA A 152 27.51 20.28 1.65
C ALA A 152 26.87 19.42 2.77
N VAL A 153 26.55 20.04 3.91
CA VAL A 153 25.83 19.37 5.01
C VAL A 153 24.41 18.95 4.62
N THR A 154 23.72 19.77 3.82
CA THR A 154 22.38 19.47 3.33
C THR A 154 22.42 18.43 2.20
N LEU A 155 23.41 18.54 1.30
CA LEU A 155 23.62 17.57 0.22
C LEU A 155 23.86 16.16 0.75
N ASN A 156 24.59 16.04 1.88
CA ASN A 156 24.98 14.76 2.49
C ASN A 156 24.13 14.38 3.71
N HIS A 157 22.97 14.99 3.91
CA HIS A 157 22.14 14.74 5.08
C HIS A 157 21.63 13.28 5.13
N PRO A 158 21.68 12.57 6.26
CA PRO A 158 21.38 11.13 6.32
C PRO A 158 19.90 10.79 6.02
N ALA A 159 18.98 11.71 6.29
CA ALA A 159 17.55 11.52 6.03
C ALA A 159 17.14 11.79 4.57
N ILE A 160 17.96 12.47 3.77
CA ILE A 160 17.64 12.86 2.38
C ILE A 160 18.85 12.51 1.52
N ALA A 161 18.73 11.46 0.72
CA ALA A 161 19.82 10.90 -0.07
C ALA A 161 20.14 11.71 -1.34
N LEU A 162 20.17 13.05 -1.26
CA LEU A 162 20.36 13.92 -2.42
C LEU A 162 21.74 13.73 -3.08
N GLY A 163 22.82 13.67 -2.29
CA GLY A 163 24.16 13.36 -2.79
C GLY A 163 24.35 11.93 -3.31
N LYS A 164 23.37 11.04 -3.09
CA LYS A 164 23.35 9.65 -3.58
C LYS A 164 22.10 9.36 -4.43
N LEU A 165 21.53 10.40 -5.04
CA LEU A 165 20.23 10.32 -5.71
C LEU A 165 20.24 9.24 -6.81
N ASP A 166 21.25 9.26 -7.68
CA ASP A 166 21.39 8.29 -8.77
C ASP A 166 21.42 6.83 -8.28
N GLN A 167 22.16 6.58 -7.20
CA GLN A 167 22.23 5.26 -6.56
C GLN A 167 20.87 4.83 -6.00
N ARG A 168 20.11 5.76 -5.41
CA ARG A 168 18.76 5.48 -4.88
C ARG A 168 17.76 5.18 -5.98
N LEU A 169 17.79 5.92 -7.08
CA LEU A 169 16.91 5.67 -8.23
C LEU A 169 17.14 4.26 -8.80
N GLN A 170 18.39 3.81 -8.92
CA GLN A 170 18.71 2.43 -9.32
C GLN A 170 18.17 1.39 -8.32
N GLN A 171 18.35 1.61 -7.01
CA GLN A 171 17.85 0.70 -5.97
C GLN A 171 16.32 0.56 -5.99
N TRP A 172 15.60 1.60 -6.37
CA TRP A 172 14.15 1.59 -6.50
C TRP A 172 13.65 1.06 -7.84
N GLY A 173 14.55 0.63 -8.74
CA GLY A 173 14.19 0.18 -10.09
C GLY A 173 13.72 1.30 -11.01
N LEU A 174 13.99 2.56 -10.66
CA LEU A 174 13.65 3.73 -11.47
C LEU A 174 14.70 4.04 -12.54
N ARG A 175 15.73 3.21 -12.64
CA ARG A 175 16.73 3.16 -13.71
C ARG A 175 16.96 1.71 -14.15
#